data_AF-A0A967WGP5-F1
#
_entry.id   AF-A0A967WGP5-F1
#
_cell.length_a   1.000
_cell.length_b   1.000
_cell.length_c   1.000
_cell.angle_alpha   90.00
_cell.angle_beta   90.00
_cell.angle_gamma   90.00
#
_symmetry.space_group_name_H-M   'P 1'
#
loop_
_entity.id
_entity.type
_entity.pdbx_description
1 polymer ?
#
loop_
_entity_poly.entity_id
_entity_poly.type
_entity_poly.pdbx_seq_one_letter_code
_entity_poly.pdbx_strand_id
1 'polypeptide(L)' 'IAAIDLGSNSFHMIVARPQDAGFHVLDRLREMVRLAGGLDKNDFLSAESMDRGLACLERFGQR' A
#
# COMPACT_ATOMS: atom_id res chain seq x y z
N ILE A 1 4.42 -7.65 13.30
CA ILE A 1 3.72 -6.39 13.02
C ILE A 1 3.86 -6.06 11.54
N ALA A 2 2.90 -5.34 10.97
CA ALA A 2 3.01 -4.80 9.63
C ALA A 2 2.56 -3.34 9.62
N ALA A 3 3.15 -2.53 8.75
CA ALA A 3 2.75 -1.16 8.49
C ALA A 3 2.49 -1.00 7.00
N ILE A 4 1.36 -0.41 6.64
CA ILE A 4 0.96 -0.13 5.27
C ILE A 4 0.79 1.39 5.12
N ASP A 5 1.37 1.94 4.06
CA ASP A 5 1.26 3.34 3.65
C ASP A 5 0.61 3.40 2.26
N LEU A 6 -0.48 4.16 2.14
CA LEU A 6 -1.29 4.27 0.93
C LEU A 6 -1.05 5.63 0.26
N GLY A 7 0.10 5.79 -0.36
CA GLY A 7 0.48 7.02 -1.04
C GLY A 7 -0.28 7.25 -2.34
N SER A 8 -0.34 8.52 -2.77
CA SER A 8 -1.02 8.94 -4.00
C SER A 8 -0.48 8.29 -5.29
N ASN A 9 0.77 7.84 -5.29
CA ASN A 9 1.42 7.21 -6.43
C ASN A 9 1.73 5.72 -6.20
N SER A 10 2.17 5.36 -5.00
CA SER A 10 2.54 4.00 -4.65
C SER A 10 2.11 3.64 -3.25
N PHE A 11 1.78 2.36 -3.07
CA PHE A 11 1.56 1.77 -1.75
C PHE A 11 2.83 1.07 -1.29
N HIS A 12 3.07 1.12 0.01
CA HIS A 12 4.20 0.47 0.66
C HIS A 12 3.72 -0.41 1.80
N MET A 13 4.30 -1.59 1.96
CA MET A 13 4.12 -2.42 3.15
C MET A 13 5.47 -2.83 3.71
N ILE A 14 5.59 -2.81 5.04
CA ILE A 14 6.73 -3.35 5.77
C ILE A 14 6.20 -4.34 6.80
N VAL A 15 6.72 -5.57 6.78
CA VAL A 15 6.46 -6.57 7.83
C VAL A 15 7.70 -6.68 8.70
N ALA A 16 7.53 -6.61 10.01
CA ALA A 16 8.63 -6.66 10.96
C ALA A 16 8.29 -7.47 12.22
N ARG A 17 9.33 -8.03 12.84
CA ARG A 17 9.28 -8.70 14.13
C ARG A 17 9.90 -7.80 15.20
N PRO A 18 9.21 -7.53 16.33
CA PRO A 18 9.83 -6.87 17.47
C PRO A 18 11.02 -7.66 18.01
N GLN A 19 12.03 -6.96 18.51
CA GLN A 19 13.19 -7.53 19.20
C GLN A 19 13.51 -6.70 20.44
N ASP A 20 14.42 -7.17 21.30
CA ASP A 20 14.82 -6.50 22.53
C ASP A 20 15.21 -5.02 22.30
N ALA A 21 15.83 -4.73 21.15
CA ALA A 21 16.08 -3.37 20.67
C ALA A 21 15.48 -3.16 19.28
N GLY A 22 14.23 -2.69 19.22
CA GLY A 22 13.60 -2.22 17.99
C GLY A 22 12.93 -3.33 17.16
N PHE A 23 13.17 -3.33 15.85
CA PHE A 23 12.45 -4.18 14.90
C PHE A 23 13.39 -4.81 13.87
N HIS A 24 13.22 -6.11 13.65
CA HIS A 24 13.82 -6.81 12.52
C HIS A 24 12.82 -6.87 11.36
N VAL A 25 13.17 -6.24 10.24
CA VAL A 25 12.33 -6.22 9.04
C VAL A 25 12.40 -7.57 8.34
N LEU A 26 11.24 -8.19 8.16
CA LEU A 26 11.09 -9.50 7.51
C LEU A 26 10.80 -9.34 6.02
N ASP A 27 9.97 -8.37 5.65
CA ASP A 27 9.59 -8.15 4.25
C ASP A 27 9.28 -6.67 3.98
N ARG A 28 9.42 -6.27 2.71
CA ARG A 28 9.08 -4.96 2.19
C ARG A 28 8.44 -5.11 0.82
N LEU A 29 7.25 -4.54 0.65
CA LEU A 29 6.58 -4.46 -0.64
C LEU A 29 6.37 -3.00 -1.04
N ARG A 30 6.49 -2.74 -2.33
CA ARG A 30 6.18 -1.46 -2.96
C ARG A 30 5.49 -1.73 -4.27
N GLU A 31 4.38 -1.06 -4.50
CA GLU A 31 3.66 -1.17 -5.76
C GLU A 31 3.15 0.18 -6.24
N MET A 32 3.26 0.46 -7.53
CA MET A 32 2.71 1.66 -8.15
C MET A 32 1.22 1.47 -8.41
N VAL A 33 0.38 2.25 -7.72
CA VAL A 33 -1.08 2.19 -7.84
C VAL A 33 -1.64 3.42 -8.59
N ARG A 34 -0.93 4.55 -8.51
CA ARG A 34 -1.28 5.84 -9.13
C ARG A 34 -2.70 6.30 -8.78
N LEU A 35 -3.06 6.30 -7.49
CA LEU A 35 -4.38 6.75 -7.03
C LEU A 35 -4.70 8.17 -7.50
N ALA A 36 -3.77 9.12 -7.34
CA ALA A 36 -3.98 10.51 -7.75
C ALA A 36 -4.24 10.66 -9.26
N GLY A 37 -3.76 9.73 -10.08
CA GLY A 37 -4.03 9.72 -11.51
C GLY A 37 -5.49 9.41 -11.88
N GLY A 38 -6.32 8.97 -10.93
CA GLY A 38 -7.76 8.79 -11.15
C GLY A 38 -8.64 9.65 -10.26
N LEU A 39 -8.10 10.72 -9.66
CA LEU A 39 -8.96 11.72 -9.02
C LEU A 39 -9.66 12.57 -10.08
N ASP A 40 -10.97 12.76 -9.94
CA ASP A 40 -11.73 13.70 -10.73
C ASP A 40 -11.65 15.13 -10.14
N LYS A 41 -12.34 16.08 -10.77
CA LYS A 41 -12.36 17.50 -10.35
C LYS A 41 -13.01 17.75 -8.97
N ASN A 42 -13.66 16.74 -8.40
CA ASN A 42 -14.31 16.80 -7.09
C ASN A 42 -13.59 15.89 -6.08
N ASP A 43 -12.36 15.47 -6.38
CA ASP A 43 -11.54 14.58 -5.55
C ASP A 43 -12.12 13.17 -5.34
N PHE A 44 -12.98 12.70 -6.25
CA PHE A 44 -13.43 11.30 -6.25
C PHE A 44 -12.49 10.42 -7.06
N LEU A 45 -12.18 9.24 -6.51
CA LEU A 45 -11.42 8.21 -7.23
C LEU A 45 -12.29 7.56 -8.30
N SER A 46 -11.70 7.38 -9.48
CA SER A 46 -12.26 6.53 -10.53
C SER A 46 -12.33 5.07 -10.06
N ALA A 47 -13.30 4.32 -10.59
CA ALA A 47 -13.44 2.89 -10.34
C ALA A 47 -12.13 2.14 -10.65
N GLU A 48 -11.49 2.46 -11.78
CA GLU A 48 -10.22 1.86 -12.19
C GLU A 48 -9.09 2.08 -11.16
N SER A 49 -8.98 3.29 -10.59
CA SER A 49 -7.99 3.57 -9.55
C SER A 49 -8.29 2.81 -8.25
N MET A 50 -9.56 2.68 -7.89
CA MET A 50 -9.96 1.87 -6.72
C MET A 50 -9.66 0.39 -6.94
N ASP A 51 -9.98 -0.16 -8.11
CA ASP A 51 -9.72 -1.56 -8.45
C ASP A 51 -8.22 -1.89 -8.39
N ARG A 52 -7.35 -1.01 -8.92
CA ARG A 52 -5.90 -1.17 -8.78
C ARG A 52 -5.46 -1.15 -7.32
N GLY A 53 -6.02 -0.25 -6.52
CA GLY A 53 -5.73 -0.14 -5.09
C GLY A 53 -6.13 -1.40 -4.33
N LEU A 54 -7.35 -1.90 -4.57
CA LEU A 54 -7.86 -3.13 -3.96
C LEU A 54 -7.02 -4.35 -4.35
N ALA A 55 -6.67 -4.48 -5.63
CA ALA A 55 -5.80 -5.57 -6.09
C ALA A 55 -4.40 -5.52 -5.44
N CYS A 56 -3.85 -4.33 -5.23
CA CYS A 56 -2.58 -4.16 -4.50
C CYS A 56 -2.71 -4.60 -3.04
N LEU A 57 -3.80 -4.23 -2.37
CA LEU A 57 -4.06 -4.62 -0.98
C LEU A 57 -4.26 -6.13 -0.85
N GLU A 58 -4.91 -6.78 -1.82
CA GLU A 58 -5.05 -8.23 -1.84
C GLU A 58 -3.69 -8.94 -1.95
N ARG A 59 -2.79 -8.44 -2.81
CA ARG A 59 -1.40 -8.96 -2.88
C ARG A 59 -0.63 -8.75 -1.58
N PHE A 60 -0.87 -7.64 -0.88
CA PHE A 60 -0.26 -7.41 0.43
C PHE A 60 -0.79 -8.39 1.48
N GLY A 61 -2.08 -8.73 1.45
CA GLY A 61 -2.69 -9.70 2.37
C GLY A 61 -2.23 -11.16 2.17
N GLN A 62 -1.56 -11.47 1.06
CA GLN A 62 -1.00 -12.79 0.78
C GLN A 62 0.43 -12.99 1.34
N ARG A 63 0.99 -11.99 2.05
CA ARG A 63 2.35 -12.00 2.62
C ARG A 63 2.32 -12.08 4.14
#